data_AF-A0A6P8C2G5-F1
#
_entry.id   AF-A0A6P8C2G5-F1
#
_cell.length_a   1.000
_cell.length_b   1.000
_cell.length_c   1.000
_cell.angle_alpha   90.00
_cell.angle_beta   90.00
_cell.angle_gamma   90.00
#
_symmetry.space_group_name_H-M   'P 1'
#
loop_
_entity.id
_entity.type
_entity.pdbx_description
1 polymer ?
#
loop_
_entity_poly.entity_id
_entity_poly.type
_entity_poly.pdbx_seq_one_letter_code
_entity_poly.pdbx_strand_id
1 'polypeptide(L)'
;MGITAAIDSALREATAIESGLPCRFQLAHAGGQPAANPAAEQPSNVPSGSEMAGSSRSPGWTTLFDFEGEEGAQPDPQNAPENPVAPGEADILPPVPYPYHEDEVIGGDSVLSIRERLLGSHSNRSAEEIYLAHLDAEDRFEVKVDIIRHMAVLDPSGDWEGRGARALDNPRTSTGEDSLKNLSRLRDQLHDGGVQSDAFKK
;
A
#
# COMPACT_ATOMS: atom_id res chain seq x y z
N MET A 1 5.78 -37.42 44.05
CA MET A 1 7.06 -36.76 43.74
C MET A 1 7.54 -37.28 42.38
N GLY A 2 7.85 -36.39 41.43
CA GLY A 2 8.56 -36.61 40.14
C GLY A 2 7.79 -37.46 39.11
N ILE A 3 7.14 -36.95 38.06
CA ILE A 3 7.60 -36.13 36.91
C ILE A 3 8.89 -36.64 36.26
N THR A 4 8.77 -37.40 35.16
CA THR A 4 9.43 -37.19 33.85
C THR A 4 9.30 -38.46 33.00
N ALA A 5 8.21 -38.53 32.22
CA ALA A 5 8.07 -39.50 31.14
C ALA A 5 8.59 -38.87 29.84
N ALA A 6 9.63 -39.52 29.30
CA ALA A 6 9.94 -39.68 27.88
C ALA A 6 9.69 -38.50 26.92
N ILE A 7 10.74 -37.72 26.68
CA ILE A 7 10.95 -37.01 25.42
C ILE A 7 12.10 -37.74 24.72
N ASP A 8 11.78 -38.58 23.75
CA ASP A 8 12.69 -38.98 22.66
C ASP A 8 11.94 -39.87 21.67
N SER A 9 11.45 -39.27 20.58
CA SER A 9 11.27 -39.96 19.29
C SER A 9 10.95 -38.95 18.18
N ALA A 10 11.83 -37.97 18.00
CA ALA A 10 11.96 -37.30 16.71
C ALA A 10 13.01 -38.06 15.91
N LEU A 11 12.69 -38.36 14.64
CA LEU A 11 13.57 -38.83 13.53
C LEU A 11 13.24 -40.23 12.98
N ARG A 12 12.26 -40.29 12.06
CA ARG A 12 12.06 -41.27 10.97
C ARG A 12 10.73 -40.90 10.29
N GLU A 13 10.57 -40.65 8.99
CA GLU A 13 11.32 -41.02 7.79
C GLU A 13 11.12 -39.95 6.72
N ALA A 14 12.23 -39.58 6.07
CA ALA A 14 12.25 -38.92 4.78
C ALA A 14 12.56 -39.99 3.73
N THR A 15 11.61 -40.34 2.86
CA THR A 15 11.87 -41.03 1.58
C THR A 15 10.63 -40.99 0.69
N ALA A 16 10.65 -40.14 -0.36
CA ALA A 16 10.10 -40.44 -1.68
C ALA A 16 10.44 -39.30 -2.65
N ILE A 17 11.71 -39.26 -3.07
CA ILE A 17 12.17 -38.63 -4.30
C ILE A 17 12.30 -39.77 -5.30
N GLU A 18 11.50 -39.79 -6.38
CA GLU A 18 11.96 -40.14 -7.73
C GLU A 18 10.81 -40.23 -8.74
N SER A 19 11.17 -39.94 -10.00
CA SER A 19 10.42 -40.04 -11.26
C SER A 19 9.52 -38.84 -11.58
N GLY A 20 9.74 -38.06 -12.63
CA GLY A 20 10.76 -38.11 -13.67
C GLY A 20 10.62 -36.89 -14.58
N LEU A 21 11.73 -36.21 -14.83
CA LEU A 21 11.91 -35.43 -16.06
C LEU A 21 12.27 -36.42 -17.18
N PRO A 22 11.92 -36.11 -18.44
CA PRO A 22 12.89 -35.32 -19.20
C PRO A 22 12.27 -34.17 -19.98
N CYS A 23 12.96 -33.04 -19.89
CA CYS A 23 12.98 -31.99 -20.90
C CYS A 23 12.99 -32.60 -22.30
N ARG A 24 11.99 -32.27 -23.12
CA ARG A 24 12.05 -32.44 -24.57
C ARG A 24 11.96 -31.08 -25.22
N PHE A 25 13.13 -30.55 -25.55
CA PHE A 25 13.33 -29.59 -26.62
C PHE A 25 12.60 -30.09 -27.88
N GLN A 26 11.69 -29.28 -28.42
CA GLN A 26 11.25 -29.45 -29.80
C GLN A 26 11.17 -28.08 -30.47
N LEU A 27 12.32 -27.70 -31.01
CA LEU A 27 12.49 -26.69 -32.04
C LEU A 27 11.90 -27.25 -33.35
N ALA A 28 10.91 -26.58 -33.92
CA ALA A 28 10.55 -26.75 -35.33
C ALA A 28 10.12 -25.39 -35.90
N HIS A 29 11.00 -24.89 -36.77
CA HIS A 29 10.83 -23.76 -37.66
C HIS A 29 9.71 -24.01 -38.68
N ALA A 30 8.91 -22.98 -38.95
CA ALA A 30 8.38 -22.56 -40.26
C ALA A 30 7.39 -21.41 -39.97
N GLY A 31 7.40 -20.24 -40.57
CA GLY A 31 8.12 -19.64 -41.69
C GLY A 31 7.40 -18.31 -41.93
N GLY A 32 8.12 -17.20 -42.01
CA GLY A 32 7.51 -15.88 -42.15
C GLY A 32 8.52 -14.74 -42.11
N GLN A 33 9.24 -14.55 -43.21
CA GLN A 33 9.93 -13.30 -43.57
C GLN A 33 9.49 -12.95 -45.01
N PRO A 34 9.72 -11.74 -45.52
CA PRO A 34 9.57 -10.41 -44.92
C PRO A 34 8.79 -9.47 -45.88
N ALA A 35 8.24 -8.36 -45.39
CA ALA A 35 7.85 -7.22 -46.25
C ALA A 35 8.17 -5.94 -45.47
N ALA A 36 9.32 -5.31 -45.72
CA ALA A 36 9.57 -4.33 -46.78
C ALA A 36 8.76 -3.03 -46.58
N ASN A 37 9.38 -2.09 -45.87
CA ASN A 37 9.12 -0.64 -46.01
C ASN A 37 9.46 -0.18 -47.43
N PRO A 38 8.69 0.78 -47.97
CA PRO A 38 9.25 2.08 -48.37
C PRO A 38 8.35 3.25 -47.89
N ALA A 39 8.86 4.27 -47.19
CA ALA A 39 9.34 5.58 -47.73
C ALA A 39 8.33 6.25 -48.69
N ALA A 40 7.90 7.52 -48.63
CA ALA A 40 8.20 8.77 -47.90
C ALA A 40 6.88 9.62 -47.97
N GLU A 41 6.62 10.68 -47.18
CA GLU A 41 7.15 12.04 -47.32
C GLU A 41 6.81 12.90 -46.09
N GLN A 42 7.75 13.79 -45.74
CA GLN A 42 7.60 14.93 -44.82
C GLN A 42 7.09 16.18 -45.56
N PRO A 43 6.76 17.28 -44.86
CA PRO A 43 7.75 18.35 -44.61
C PRO A 43 7.72 18.86 -43.15
N SER A 44 8.84 18.86 -42.43
CA SER A 44 9.85 19.95 -42.34
C SER A 44 9.30 21.31 -41.87
N ASN A 45 9.56 21.64 -40.59
CA ASN A 45 10.22 22.92 -40.26
C ASN A 45 10.76 22.92 -38.82
N VAL A 46 12.08 22.88 -38.71
CA VAL A 46 12.88 23.45 -37.61
C VAL A 46 13.92 24.34 -38.31
N PRO A 47 14.41 25.42 -37.69
CA PRO A 47 15.58 25.19 -36.85
C PRO A 47 15.71 26.09 -35.61
N SER A 48 16.47 25.53 -34.66
CA SER A 48 17.48 26.12 -33.77
C SER A 48 17.26 27.53 -33.22
N GLY A 49 17.40 27.81 -31.93
CA GLY A 49 18.21 27.21 -30.87
C GLY A 49 18.43 28.36 -29.88
N SER A 50 18.41 28.14 -28.57
CA SER A 50 19.63 28.10 -27.77
C SER A 50 19.23 27.92 -26.32
N GLU A 51 20.11 27.23 -25.62
CA GLU A 51 20.09 26.86 -24.23
C GLU A 51 20.23 28.09 -23.33
N MET A 52 19.48 28.16 -22.23
CA MET A 52 20.00 28.68 -20.97
C MET A 52 19.13 28.21 -19.79
N ALA A 53 19.81 27.54 -18.87
CA ALA A 53 19.32 27.11 -17.57
C ALA A 53 18.88 28.31 -16.70
N GLY A 54 17.95 28.07 -15.77
CA GLY A 54 17.64 29.05 -14.74
C GLY A 54 16.36 28.79 -13.95
N SER A 55 16.42 27.81 -13.05
CA SER A 55 15.66 27.67 -11.80
C SER A 55 14.30 28.37 -11.66
N SER A 56 13.22 27.60 -11.83
CA SER A 56 11.97 27.86 -11.09
C SER A 56 12.19 27.49 -9.62
N ARG A 57 12.35 28.52 -8.79
CA ARG A 57 12.39 28.41 -7.32
C ARG A 57 10.99 28.10 -6.79
N SER A 58 10.73 26.83 -6.49
CA SER A 58 9.73 26.45 -5.48
C SER A 58 10.35 26.69 -4.09
N PRO A 59 9.73 27.48 -3.18
CA PRO A 59 10.30 27.72 -1.85
C PRO A 59 9.89 26.63 -0.85
N GLY A 60 10.82 26.25 0.03
CA GLY A 60 10.65 25.25 1.08
C GLY A 60 11.07 23.89 0.55
N TRP A 61 12.17 23.26 0.99
CA TRP A 61 12.47 22.89 2.37
C TRP A 61 14.00 22.73 2.61
N THR A 62 14.87 23.33 1.79
CA THR A 62 16.29 22.91 1.70
C THR A 62 17.34 23.85 2.32
N THR A 63 17.05 24.64 3.35
CA THR A 63 18.11 25.49 3.97
C THR A 63 18.17 25.41 5.49
N LEU A 64 18.10 24.20 6.06
CA LEU A 64 18.22 24.02 7.52
C LEU A 64 19.63 23.67 8.03
N PHE A 65 20.64 23.59 7.17
CA PHE A 65 22.00 23.25 7.59
C PHE A 65 23.06 24.08 6.88
N ASP A 66 23.20 25.34 7.29
CA ASP A 66 24.46 26.09 7.13
C ASP A 66 24.58 27.03 8.34
N PHE A 67 25.36 26.61 9.33
CA PHE A 67 25.72 27.40 10.51
C PHE A 67 27.24 27.57 10.52
N GLU A 68 27.74 28.62 9.85
CA GLU A 68 29.07 29.21 10.01
C GLU A 68 28.94 30.64 9.44
N GLY A 69 29.33 31.78 10.01
CA GLY A 69 30.15 32.14 11.17
C GLY A 69 30.79 33.50 10.84
N GLU A 70 30.43 34.57 11.58
CA GLU A 70 31.05 35.91 11.69
C GLU A 70 31.30 36.73 10.39
N GLU A 71 31.40 38.06 10.31
CA GLU A 71 31.69 39.17 11.22
C GLU A 71 31.32 40.47 10.47
N GLY A 72 30.83 41.53 11.15
CA GLY A 72 30.94 42.89 10.57
C GLY A 72 29.83 43.90 10.85
N ALA A 73 30.04 44.68 11.92
CA ALA A 73 29.55 46.05 12.17
C ALA A 73 28.13 46.28 12.76
N GLN A 74 28.17 46.97 13.91
CA GLN A 74 27.12 47.33 14.87
C GLN A 74 26.40 48.66 14.48
N PRO A 75 25.46 49.21 15.29
CA PRO A 75 24.03 49.34 15.02
C PRO A 75 23.59 50.80 14.73
N ASP A 76 22.36 51.00 14.22
CA ASP A 76 21.63 52.24 14.52
C ASP A 76 20.13 51.91 14.76
N PRO A 77 19.54 52.33 15.90
CA PRO A 77 18.22 51.87 16.31
C PRO A 77 17.19 52.93 15.96
N GLN A 78 16.28 52.68 15.01
CA GLN A 78 14.92 53.22 15.07
C GLN A 78 14.06 52.75 13.89
N ASN A 79 12.94 52.12 14.25
CA ASN A 79 11.73 51.91 13.44
C ASN A 79 11.80 50.87 12.31
N ALA A 80 11.94 49.59 12.69
CA ALA A 80 11.31 48.52 11.92
C ALA A 80 9.86 48.35 12.42
N PRO A 81 8.85 48.25 11.54
CA PRO A 81 7.49 47.97 11.98
C PRO A 81 7.50 46.62 12.71
N GLU A 82 7.00 46.64 13.95
CA GLU A 82 6.71 45.48 14.76
C GLU A 82 5.79 44.54 13.95
N ASN A 83 6.38 43.56 13.29
CA ASN A 83 5.64 42.39 12.88
C ASN A 83 5.42 41.57 14.15
N PRO A 84 4.21 41.47 14.71
CA PRO A 84 4.00 40.54 15.80
C PRO A 84 4.33 39.15 15.27
N VAL A 85 5.38 38.55 15.81
CA VAL A 85 5.60 37.10 15.67
C VAL A 85 4.35 36.48 16.26
N ALA A 86 3.47 35.98 15.39
CA ALA A 86 2.25 35.32 15.80
C ALA A 86 2.64 34.15 16.72
N PRO A 87 2.18 34.13 17.98
CA PRO A 87 2.33 32.95 18.82
C PRO A 87 1.36 31.92 18.28
N GLY A 88 1.90 30.85 17.72
CA GLY A 88 1.10 29.79 17.14
C GLY A 88 1.99 28.82 16.41
N GLU A 89 2.93 28.22 17.15
CA GLU A 89 3.26 26.82 16.94
C GLU A 89 1.92 26.14 16.62
N ALA A 90 1.72 25.72 15.37
CA ALA A 90 0.67 24.76 15.11
C ALA A 90 0.99 23.63 16.08
N ASP A 91 0.11 23.41 17.06
CA ASP A 91 0.24 22.35 18.04
C ASP A 91 0.20 21.05 17.22
N ILE A 92 1.36 20.62 16.70
CA ILE A 92 1.49 19.41 15.89
C ILE A 92 1.34 18.30 16.91
N LEU A 93 0.08 17.90 17.14
CA LEU A 93 -0.23 16.75 17.96
C LEU A 93 0.57 15.57 17.40
N PRO A 94 1.19 14.75 18.28
CA PRO A 94 1.91 13.58 17.83
C PRO A 94 0.96 12.69 17.01
N PRO A 95 1.43 12.08 15.91
CA PRO A 95 0.58 11.20 15.10
C PRO A 95 0.04 10.09 15.99
N VAL A 96 -1.28 9.92 15.98
CA VAL A 96 -1.93 8.83 16.71
C VAL A 96 -1.47 7.52 16.08
N PRO A 97 -0.92 6.58 16.86
CA PRO A 97 -0.52 5.28 16.33
C PRO A 97 -1.71 4.54 15.73
N TYR A 98 -1.48 3.83 14.62
CA TYR A 98 -2.47 2.94 14.04
C TYR A 98 -2.89 1.86 15.06
N PRO A 99 -4.19 1.58 15.23
CA PRO A 99 -4.69 0.84 16.40
C PRO A 99 -4.50 -0.68 16.31
N TYR A 100 -4.18 -1.24 15.14
CA TYR A 100 -4.04 -2.68 14.94
C TYR A 100 -2.60 -3.07 14.63
N HIS A 101 -2.18 -4.24 15.10
CA HIS A 101 -0.87 -4.79 14.73
C HIS A 101 -0.89 -5.39 13.32
N GLU A 102 0.26 -5.41 12.63
CA GLU A 102 0.32 -5.87 11.23
C GLU A 102 -0.12 -7.34 11.05
N ASP A 103 0.17 -8.18 12.03
CA ASP A 103 -0.11 -9.62 12.06
C ASP A 103 -1.38 -9.99 12.83
N GLU A 104 -2.10 -9.00 13.39
CA GLU A 104 -3.37 -9.22 14.08
C GLU A 104 -4.45 -9.68 13.10
N VAL A 105 -5.07 -10.82 13.39
CA VAL A 105 -6.07 -11.42 12.52
C VAL A 105 -7.48 -11.13 13.03
N ILE A 106 -8.27 -10.41 12.24
CA ILE A 106 -9.69 -10.12 12.48
C ILE A 106 -10.49 -10.46 11.22
N GLY A 107 -11.58 -11.21 11.38
CA GLY A 107 -12.40 -11.67 10.25
C GLY A 107 -11.66 -12.59 9.27
N GLY A 108 -10.51 -13.14 9.67
CA GLY A 108 -9.66 -13.98 8.83
C GLY A 108 -8.67 -13.24 7.94
N ASP A 109 -8.45 -11.94 8.17
CA ASP A 109 -7.41 -11.14 7.51
C ASP A 109 -6.59 -10.33 8.53
N SER A 110 -5.44 -9.82 8.07
CA SER A 110 -4.60 -8.87 8.78
C SER A 110 -4.12 -7.78 7.81
N VAL A 111 -3.50 -6.71 8.33
CA VAL A 111 -2.85 -5.70 7.49
C VAL A 111 -1.78 -6.35 6.60
N LEU A 112 -0.99 -7.27 7.15
CA LEU A 112 0.02 -8.03 6.41
C LEU A 112 -0.60 -8.83 5.26
N SER A 113 -1.69 -9.56 5.50
CA SER A 113 -2.33 -10.39 4.47
C SER A 113 -2.94 -9.55 3.33
N ILE A 114 -3.50 -8.38 3.66
CA ILE A 114 -4.03 -7.43 2.66
C ILE A 114 -2.88 -6.84 1.86
N ARG A 115 -1.81 -6.38 2.53
CA ARG A 115 -0.61 -5.84 1.87
C ARG A 115 -0.01 -6.84 0.89
N GLU A 116 0.11 -8.11 1.28
CA GLU A 116 0.63 -9.17 0.42
C GLU A 116 -0.23 -9.39 -0.82
N ARG A 117 -1.56 -9.35 -0.69
CA ARG A 117 -2.48 -9.44 -1.84
C ARG A 117 -2.40 -8.23 -2.75
N LEU A 118 -2.34 -7.02 -2.18
CA LEU A 118 -2.20 -5.78 -2.95
C LEU A 118 -0.92 -5.77 -3.79
N LEU A 119 0.16 -6.28 -3.23
CA LEU A 119 1.45 -6.37 -3.92
C LEU A 119 1.52 -7.54 -4.93
N GLY A 120 0.59 -8.50 -4.88
CA GLY A 120 0.51 -9.65 -5.78
C GLY A 120 1.73 -10.58 -5.70
N SER A 121 1.93 -11.49 -6.65
CA SER A 121 3.00 -12.51 -6.57
C SER A 121 4.37 -12.06 -7.10
N HIS A 122 4.61 -10.76 -7.30
CA HIS A 122 5.87 -10.26 -7.87
C HIS A 122 7.01 -10.30 -6.86
N SER A 123 8.16 -10.84 -7.25
CA SER A 123 9.35 -11.00 -6.39
C SER A 123 10.18 -9.73 -6.21
N ASN A 124 10.02 -8.74 -7.10
CA ASN A 124 10.81 -7.52 -7.12
C ASN A 124 9.89 -6.31 -6.92
N ARG A 125 9.66 -5.96 -5.66
CA ARG A 125 8.84 -4.81 -5.26
C ARG A 125 9.77 -3.72 -4.74
N SER A 126 9.53 -2.48 -5.15
CA SER A 126 10.26 -1.33 -4.63
C SER A 126 9.84 -1.01 -3.19
N ALA A 127 10.70 -0.31 -2.44
CA ALA A 127 10.36 0.15 -1.10
C ALA A 127 9.14 1.08 -1.09
N GLU A 128 8.98 1.90 -2.13
CA GLU A 128 7.84 2.79 -2.31
C GLU A 128 6.53 2.01 -2.51
N GLU A 129 6.52 1.00 -3.37
CA GLU A 129 5.34 0.14 -3.56
C GLU A 129 4.96 -0.59 -2.28
N ILE A 130 5.94 -1.10 -1.52
CA ILE A 130 5.69 -1.76 -0.24
C ILE A 130 5.06 -0.79 0.76
N TYR A 131 5.58 0.44 0.84
CA TYR A 131 5.08 1.47 1.74
C TYR A 131 3.66 1.90 1.37
N LEU A 132 3.40 2.20 0.09
CA LEU A 132 2.06 2.58 -0.37
C LEU A 132 1.05 1.46 -0.17
N ALA A 133 1.42 0.21 -0.48
CA ALA A 133 0.54 -0.94 -0.24
C ALA A 133 0.28 -1.19 1.25
N HIS A 134 1.21 -0.81 2.13
CA HIS A 134 1.02 -0.88 3.56
C HIS A 134 -0.01 0.14 4.04
N LEU A 135 0.10 1.41 3.65
CA LEU A 135 -0.92 2.44 3.95
C LEU A 135 -2.30 2.04 3.40
N ASP A 136 -2.33 1.58 2.16
CA ASP A 136 -3.55 1.09 1.50
C ASP A 136 -4.17 -0.12 2.23
N ALA A 137 -3.34 -0.96 2.85
CA ALA A 137 -3.78 -2.11 3.63
C ALA A 137 -4.34 -1.69 5.00
N GLU A 138 -3.71 -0.72 5.68
CA GLU A 138 -4.19 -0.16 6.94
C GLU A 138 -5.58 0.46 6.77
N ASP A 139 -5.77 1.31 5.76
CA ASP A 139 -7.06 1.95 5.47
C ASP A 139 -8.16 0.91 5.18
N ARG A 140 -7.84 -0.12 4.39
CA ARG A 140 -8.80 -1.18 4.06
C ARG A 140 -9.11 -2.05 5.27
N PHE A 141 -8.10 -2.38 6.08
CA PHE A 141 -8.27 -3.24 7.24
C PHE A 141 -9.19 -2.55 8.28
N GLU A 142 -8.99 -1.26 8.54
CA GLU A 142 -9.82 -0.51 9.48
C GLU A 142 -11.30 -0.55 9.08
N VAL A 143 -11.61 -0.28 7.81
CA VAL A 143 -12.99 -0.31 7.31
C VAL A 143 -13.55 -1.74 7.30
N LYS A 144 -12.75 -2.74 6.92
CA LYS A 144 -13.17 -4.15 6.97
C LYS A 144 -13.54 -4.55 8.39
N VAL A 145 -12.72 -4.21 9.39
CA VAL A 145 -12.96 -4.52 10.80
C VAL A 145 -14.25 -3.88 11.31
N ASP A 146 -14.52 -2.62 10.96
CA ASP A 146 -15.77 -1.96 11.36
C ASP A 146 -17.00 -2.68 10.77
N ILE A 147 -16.95 -3.02 9.47
CA ILE A 147 -18.02 -3.80 8.82
C ILE A 147 -18.19 -5.15 9.50
N ILE A 148 -17.10 -5.88 9.77
CA ILE A 148 -17.13 -7.20 10.40
C ILE A 148 -17.80 -7.14 11.76
N ARG A 149 -17.37 -6.21 12.62
CA ARG A 149 -17.91 -6.05 13.98
C ARG A 149 -19.38 -5.68 13.94
N HIS A 150 -19.77 -4.79 13.03
CA HIS A 150 -21.17 -4.41 12.88
C HIS A 150 -22.03 -5.57 12.34
N MET A 151 -21.52 -6.33 11.37
CA MET A 151 -22.19 -7.52 10.85
C MET A 151 -22.31 -8.63 11.89
N ALA A 152 -21.32 -8.80 12.77
CA ALA A 152 -21.40 -9.77 13.87
C ALA A 152 -22.57 -9.47 14.84
N VAL A 153 -22.94 -8.19 14.99
CA VAL A 153 -24.12 -7.78 15.77
C VAL A 153 -25.42 -8.00 14.99
N LEU A 154 -25.44 -7.66 13.70
CA LEU A 154 -26.64 -7.76 12.85
C LEU A 154 -27.00 -9.20 12.44
N ASP A 155 -25.99 -10.05 12.24
CA ASP A 155 -26.09 -11.46 11.91
C ASP A 155 -25.23 -12.31 12.87
N PRO A 156 -25.73 -12.60 14.09
CA PRO A 156 -25.01 -13.40 15.07
C PRO A 156 -24.81 -14.87 14.68
N SER A 157 -25.48 -15.33 13.60
CA SER A 157 -25.33 -16.70 13.11
C SER A 157 -24.15 -16.83 12.14
N GLY A 158 -23.69 -15.71 11.56
CA GLY A 158 -22.57 -15.66 10.64
C GLY A 158 -21.22 -15.69 11.35
N ASP A 159 -20.24 -16.35 10.73
CA ASP A 159 -18.84 -16.39 11.19
C ASP A 159 -18.09 -15.14 10.73
N TRP A 160 -18.57 -13.96 11.17
CA TRP A 160 -18.03 -12.66 10.78
C TRP A 160 -16.64 -12.42 11.38
N GLU A 161 -16.43 -12.75 12.64
CA GLU A 161 -15.14 -12.59 13.33
C GLU A 161 -14.07 -13.59 12.83
N GLY A 162 -14.46 -14.76 12.29
CA GLY A 162 -13.51 -15.75 11.78
C GLY A 162 -13.27 -15.67 10.26
N ARG A 163 -14.28 -15.32 9.46
CA ARG A 163 -14.22 -15.32 7.99
C ARG A 163 -14.85 -14.11 7.31
N GLY A 164 -15.30 -13.11 8.06
CA GLY A 164 -16.04 -11.96 7.53
C GLY A 164 -15.25 -11.14 6.50
N ALA A 165 -13.91 -11.08 6.61
CA ALA A 165 -13.09 -10.36 5.64
C ALA A 165 -13.21 -10.95 4.23
N ARG A 166 -13.35 -12.28 4.12
CA ARG A 166 -13.53 -12.99 2.85
C ARG A 166 -14.88 -12.71 2.19
N ALA A 167 -15.90 -12.39 2.98
CA ALA A 167 -17.19 -11.95 2.45
C ALA A 167 -17.10 -10.55 1.80
N LEU A 168 -16.07 -9.78 2.13
CA LEU A 168 -15.82 -8.43 1.60
C LEU A 168 -14.88 -8.42 0.40
N ASP A 169 -14.32 -9.56 0.01
CA ASP A 169 -13.44 -9.68 -1.15
C ASP A 169 -14.21 -9.46 -2.47
N ASN A 170 -13.53 -8.88 -3.47
CA ASN A 170 -14.08 -8.60 -4.78
C ASN A 170 -13.38 -9.46 -5.85
N PRO A 171 -14.00 -10.54 -6.34
CA PRO A 171 -13.38 -11.44 -7.32
C PRO A 171 -13.18 -10.80 -8.70
N ARG A 172 -13.66 -9.57 -8.92
CA ARG A 172 -13.45 -8.82 -10.17
C ARG A 172 -12.14 -8.05 -10.19
N THR A 173 -11.45 -7.93 -9.05
CA THR A 173 -10.13 -7.30 -8.97
C THR A 173 -9.04 -8.36 -9.01
N SER A 174 -7.86 -8.01 -9.52
CA SER A 174 -6.72 -8.93 -9.61
C SER A 174 -6.16 -9.31 -8.23
N THR A 175 -6.33 -8.45 -7.23
CA THR A 175 -5.86 -8.65 -5.86
C THR A 175 -6.88 -9.38 -4.99
N GLY A 176 -8.15 -9.45 -5.43
CA GLY A 176 -9.27 -9.88 -4.61
C GLY A 176 -9.75 -8.80 -3.62
N GLU A 177 -9.04 -7.68 -3.49
CA GLU A 177 -9.48 -6.58 -2.63
C GLU A 177 -10.57 -5.75 -3.30
N ASP A 178 -11.58 -5.36 -2.52
CA ASP A 178 -12.50 -4.32 -2.95
C ASP A 178 -11.84 -2.94 -2.84
N SER A 179 -12.38 -1.97 -3.58
CA SER A 179 -11.94 -0.59 -3.47
C SER A 179 -12.32 -0.01 -2.10
N LEU A 180 -11.44 0.79 -1.51
CA LEU A 180 -11.70 1.46 -0.22
C LEU A 180 -13.03 2.23 -0.25
N LYS A 181 -13.31 2.94 -1.34
CA LYS A 181 -14.57 3.66 -1.55
C LYS A 181 -15.80 2.75 -1.47
N ASN A 182 -15.73 1.54 -2.03
CA ASN A 182 -16.87 0.62 -1.96
C ASN A 182 -17.04 0.06 -0.55
N LEU A 183 -15.93 -0.26 0.14
CA LEU A 183 -15.97 -0.69 1.55
C LEU A 183 -16.60 0.39 2.44
N SER A 184 -16.16 1.65 2.33
CA SER A 184 -16.75 2.75 3.10
C SER A 184 -18.24 2.91 2.80
N ARG A 185 -18.64 2.82 1.51
CA ARG A 185 -20.05 2.85 1.13
C ARG A 185 -20.87 1.68 1.72
N LEU A 186 -20.30 0.48 1.84
CA LEU A 186 -20.96 -0.66 2.47
C LEU A 186 -21.11 -0.43 3.98
N ARG A 187 -20.04 0.02 4.65
CA ARG A 187 -20.05 0.41 6.06
C ARG A 187 -21.14 1.42 6.35
N ASP A 188 -21.20 2.51 5.59
CA ASP A 188 -22.16 3.59 5.82
C ASP A 188 -23.61 3.08 5.64
N GLN A 189 -23.87 2.25 4.62
CA GLN A 189 -25.18 1.61 4.43
C GLN A 189 -25.58 0.69 5.59
N LEU A 190 -24.63 -0.03 6.16
CA LEU A 190 -24.86 -0.91 7.31
C LEU A 190 -25.12 -0.12 8.60
N HIS A 191 -24.42 0.99 8.81
CA HIS A 191 -24.70 1.90 9.93
C HIS A 191 -26.08 2.54 9.80
N ASP A 192 -26.44 3.03 8.61
CA ASP A 192 -27.68 3.76 8.41
C ASP A 192 -28.92 2.83 8.33
N GLY A 193 -28.78 1.71 7.64
CA GLY A 193 -29.90 0.82 7.29
C GLY A 193 -29.93 -0.52 8.02
N GLY A 194 -28.83 -0.90 8.71
CA GLY A 194 -28.72 -2.18 9.40
C GLY A 194 -29.14 -3.36 8.53
N VAL A 195 -30.00 -4.23 9.07
CA VAL A 195 -30.56 -5.41 8.39
C VAL A 195 -31.43 -5.10 7.17
N GLN A 196 -31.90 -3.85 7.01
CA GLN A 196 -32.73 -3.45 5.87
C GLN A 196 -31.90 -2.99 4.67
N SER A 197 -30.62 -2.69 4.90
CA SER A 197 -29.68 -2.22 3.86
C SER A 197 -29.45 -3.27 2.78
N ASP A 198 -29.04 -2.82 1.59
CA ASP A 198 -28.62 -3.72 0.52
C ASP A 198 -27.26 -4.35 0.83
N ALA A 199 -26.43 -3.66 1.61
CA ALA A 199 -25.14 -4.17 2.08
C ALA A 199 -25.30 -5.44 2.94
N PHE A 200 -26.34 -5.53 3.79
CA PHE A 200 -26.62 -6.72 4.60
C PHE A 200 -27.10 -7.93 3.79
N LYS A 201 -27.76 -7.70 2.64
CA LYS A 201 -28.36 -8.76 1.81
C LYS A 201 -27.41 -9.30 0.74
N LYS A 202 -26.27 -8.65 0.56
CA LYS A 202 -25.26 -9.00 -0.44
C LYS A 202 -24.59 -10.32 -0.08
#